data_AF-A0AAW7QQJ7-F1
#
_entry.id   AF-A0AAW7QQJ7-F1
#
_cell.length_a   1.000
_cell.length_b   1.000
_cell.length_c   1.000
_cell.angle_alpha   90.00
_cell.angle_beta   90.00
_cell.angle_gamma   90.00
#
_symmetry.space_group_name_H-M   'P 1'
#
loop_
_entity.id
_entity.type
_entity.pdbx_description
1 polymer ?
#
loop_
_entity_poly.entity_id
_entity_poly.type
_entity_poly.pdbx_seq_one_letter_code
_entity_poly.pdbx_strand_id
1 'polypeptide(L)'
;MIDERTPNQVSPQDTANPNGAQPTTTAPIPDPATTKPLRQRPARNNRLRVGMVVALGVLVLIILALIIIGISGIGRPTARANRLAPRDLILQASTNVATAEYRAGVAPTVIEVAPRFAAAYEQLGGLRRLGLPISPALFLNGREVQWFERARVEHWPELAGTPYEFQIGLVGVEYVAGRTFLRPEPFESRPGLRYFPETGFGVGGLFLQFWEENGGLMSFGYPISAEFDEVQPDGRAFRVQYFERARFELHPEAAGTPYVVQLGLLGSALYFGEPRPQTVQPRPTPVP
;
A
#
# COMPACT_ATOMS: atom_id res chain seq x y z
N MET A 1 -3.62 -70.79 5.16
CA MET A 1 -3.21 -71.71 4.10
C MET A 1 -2.83 -70.88 2.88
N ILE A 2 -1.52 -70.55 2.78
CA ILE A 2 -0.69 -70.51 1.55
C ILE A 2 -1.03 -69.36 0.54
N ASP A 3 -0.13 -68.48 0.06
CA ASP A 3 1.32 -68.27 0.20
C ASP A 3 1.73 -66.85 -0.25
N GLU A 4 2.85 -66.37 0.33
CA GLU A 4 4.05 -65.66 -0.21
C GLU A 4 3.91 -64.51 -1.27
N ARG A 5 4.44 -63.28 -1.05
CA ARG A 5 5.87 -62.81 -1.10
C ARG A 5 6.60 -63.32 -2.36
N THR A 6 7.26 -62.58 -3.27
CA THR A 6 8.20 -61.42 -3.26
C THR A 6 8.65 -61.24 -4.76
N PRO A 7 9.69 -60.46 -5.18
CA PRO A 7 10.28 -59.21 -4.68
C PRO A 7 10.58 -58.14 -5.76
N ASN A 8 10.91 -56.93 -5.28
CA ASN A 8 11.72 -55.91 -5.94
C ASN A 8 12.99 -56.49 -6.61
N GLN A 9 13.30 -56.01 -7.83
CA GLN A 9 14.66 -56.04 -8.37
C GLN A 9 15.30 -54.66 -8.24
N VAL A 10 16.28 -54.57 -7.35
CA VAL A 10 17.36 -53.57 -7.37
C VAL A 10 18.58 -54.29 -7.92
N SER A 11 19.18 -53.78 -9.01
CA SER A 11 20.52 -54.17 -9.45
C SER A 11 21.49 -53.02 -9.18
N PRO A 12 22.62 -53.27 -8.48
CA PRO A 12 23.73 -52.35 -8.36
C PRO A 12 24.75 -52.60 -9.49
N GLN A 13 25.23 -51.54 -10.13
CA GLN A 13 26.48 -51.60 -10.91
C GLN A 13 27.44 -50.53 -10.43
N ASP A 14 28.35 -50.97 -9.55
CA ASP A 14 29.71 -50.48 -9.44
C ASP A 14 30.49 -50.91 -10.69
N THR A 15 31.11 -49.98 -11.42
CA THR A 15 32.42 -50.19 -12.06
C THR A 15 33.13 -48.86 -12.31
N ALA A 16 34.15 -48.61 -11.49
CA ALA A 16 35.49 -48.14 -11.85
C ALA A 16 35.70 -47.03 -12.91
N ASN A 17 36.17 -45.90 -12.40
CA ASN A 17 37.02 -44.90 -13.04
C ASN A 17 38.38 -45.50 -13.48
N PRO A 18 38.92 -45.09 -14.66
CA PRO A 18 40.30 -44.59 -14.64
C PRO A 18 40.57 -43.38 -15.55
N ASN A 19 41.30 -42.42 -14.96
CA ASN A 19 42.11 -41.33 -15.51
C ASN A 19 42.43 -41.28 -17.02
N GLY A 20 42.38 -40.07 -17.60
CA GLY A 20 43.15 -39.76 -18.81
C GLY A 20 42.91 -38.39 -19.47
N ALA A 21 43.75 -37.41 -19.11
CA ALA A 21 44.23 -36.28 -19.93
C ALA A 21 43.26 -35.13 -20.34
N GLN A 22 43.44 -33.99 -19.67
CA GLN A 22 43.11 -32.65 -20.17
C GLN A 22 44.13 -32.20 -21.23
N PRO A 23 43.72 -31.62 -22.36
CA PRO A 23 44.63 -30.89 -23.24
C PRO A 23 44.84 -29.45 -22.77
N THR A 24 46.10 -29.13 -22.52
CA THR A 24 46.70 -27.81 -22.30
C THR A 24 46.59 -26.93 -23.55
N THR A 25 45.97 -25.76 -23.44
CA THR A 25 46.09 -24.68 -24.43
C THR A 25 46.85 -23.51 -23.81
N THR A 26 48.11 -23.39 -24.22
CA THR A 26 49.05 -22.33 -23.87
C THR A 26 48.70 -21.04 -24.60
N ALA A 27 48.44 -19.96 -23.85
CA ALA A 27 48.36 -18.59 -24.35
C ALA A 27 49.76 -17.92 -24.32
N PRO A 28 50.19 -17.17 -25.35
CA PRO A 28 51.43 -16.40 -25.32
C PRO A 28 51.19 -14.90 -25.05
N ILE A 29 51.86 -14.34 -24.04
CA ILE A 29 52.06 -12.90 -23.75
C ILE A 29 53.45 -12.80 -23.06
N PRO A 30 54.30 -11.73 -23.16
CA PRO A 30 54.13 -10.38 -23.76
C PRO A 30 55.29 -9.92 -24.68
N ASP A 31 55.13 -8.74 -25.30
CA ASP A 31 56.27 -7.86 -25.64
C ASP A 31 56.08 -6.49 -24.95
N PRO A 32 57.07 -5.97 -24.20
CA PRO A 32 56.98 -4.69 -23.50
C PRO A 32 57.60 -3.53 -24.30
N ALA A 33 57.06 -2.33 -24.04
CA ALA A 33 57.59 -1.00 -24.37
C ALA A 33 57.23 -0.39 -25.74
N THR A 34 56.46 0.70 -25.73
CA THR A 34 56.90 2.03 -26.23
C THR A 34 55.99 3.12 -25.65
N THR A 35 56.46 3.79 -24.61
CA THR A 35 55.86 5.01 -24.05
C THR A 35 56.32 6.21 -24.89
N LYS A 36 55.38 7.02 -25.40
CA LYS A 36 55.67 8.25 -26.17
C LYS A 36 55.26 9.48 -25.34
N PRO A 37 56.17 10.42 -24.98
CA PRO A 37 55.79 11.64 -24.27
C PRO A 37 55.58 12.85 -25.22
N LEU A 38 55.00 13.91 -24.64
CA LEU A 38 54.93 15.33 -25.07
C LEU A 38 53.60 15.88 -25.65
N ARG A 39 52.91 16.72 -24.85
CA ARG A 39 53.06 18.20 -24.89
C ARG A 39 52.15 18.87 -23.84
N GLN A 40 52.74 19.61 -22.90
CA GLN A 40 52.00 20.57 -22.07
C GLN A 40 51.70 21.83 -22.92
N ARG A 41 50.46 22.32 -22.89
CA ARG A 41 50.03 23.58 -23.54
C ARG A 41 50.24 24.77 -22.58
N PRO A 42 50.59 25.95 -23.09
CA PRO A 42 50.91 27.14 -22.28
C PRO A 42 49.65 27.79 -21.68
N ALA A 43 49.83 28.40 -20.51
CA ALA A 43 48.81 29.18 -19.79
C ALA A 43 48.33 30.38 -20.62
N ARG A 44 47.00 30.52 -20.77
CA ARG A 44 46.36 31.68 -21.41
C ARG A 44 45.31 32.30 -20.47
N ASN A 45 45.49 33.59 -20.20
CA ASN A 45 44.47 34.64 -20.10
C ASN A 45 43.87 35.00 -18.72
N ASN A 46 44.60 35.83 -17.97
CA ASN A 46 44.08 36.57 -16.79
C ASN A 46 43.04 37.67 -17.13
N ARG A 47 42.71 37.88 -18.41
CA ARG A 47 41.71 38.86 -18.87
C ARG A 47 40.26 38.37 -18.71
N LEU A 48 40.02 37.05 -18.63
CA LEU A 48 38.67 36.51 -18.39
C LEU A 48 38.23 36.67 -16.91
N ARG A 49 39.17 36.71 -15.96
CA ARG A 49 38.85 36.82 -14.53
C ARG A 49 38.35 38.22 -14.15
N VAL A 50 38.88 39.27 -14.76
CA VAL A 50 38.47 40.67 -14.48
C VAL A 50 37.08 40.96 -15.05
N GLY A 51 36.77 40.49 -16.27
CA GLY A 51 35.43 40.64 -16.85
C GLY A 51 34.34 39.92 -16.05
N MET A 52 34.66 38.77 -15.46
CA MET A 52 33.71 37.98 -14.65
C MET A 52 33.38 38.64 -13.30
N VAL A 53 34.34 39.32 -12.66
CA VAL A 53 34.11 40.02 -11.38
C VAL A 53 33.25 41.29 -11.57
N VAL A 54 33.46 42.02 -12.67
CA VAL A 54 32.62 43.20 -13.00
C VAL A 54 31.19 42.77 -13.34
N ALA A 55 31.01 41.68 -14.11
CA ALA A 55 29.70 41.15 -14.44
C ALA A 55 28.92 40.67 -13.20
N LEU A 56 29.60 40.07 -12.22
CA LEU A 56 28.99 39.62 -10.97
C LEU A 56 28.54 40.80 -10.09
N GLY A 57 29.34 41.87 -10.03
CA GLY A 57 28.99 43.09 -9.28
C GLY A 57 27.75 43.80 -9.84
N VAL A 58 27.64 43.90 -11.17
CA VAL A 58 26.46 44.49 -11.84
C VAL A 58 25.22 43.62 -11.63
N LEU A 59 25.35 42.29 -11.69
CA LEU A 59 24.25 41.37 -11.45
C LEU A 59 23.71 41.47 -10.02
N VAL A 60 24.58 41.58 -9.02
CA VAL A 60 24.17 41.75 -7.61
C VAL A 60 23.46 43.07 -7.38
N LEU A 61 23.91 44.17 -8.01
CA LEU A 61 23.23 45.47 -7.94
C LEU A 61 21.85 45.46 -8.62
N ILE A 62 21.71 44.75 -9.74
CA ILE A 62 20.41 44.56 -10.41
C ILE A 62 19.47 43.73 -9.52
N ILE A 63 19.96 42.66 -8.89
CA ILE A 63 19.16 41.85 -7.96
C ILE A 63 18.72 42.68 -6.74
N LEU A 64 19.61 43.49 -6.17
CA LEU A 64 19.27 44.42 -5.07
C LEU A 64 18.26 45.48 -5.49
N ALA A 65 18.40 46.06 -6.69
CA ALA A 65 17.44 47.02 -7.23
C ALA A 65 16.06 46.37 -7.49
N LEU A 66 16.02 45.12 -7.95
CA LEU A 66 14.79 44.36 -8.15
C LEU A 66 14.11 43.98 -6.83
N ILE A 67 14.89 43.76 -5.74
CA ILE A 67 14.34 43.54 -4.39
C ILE A 67 13.75 44.83 -3.81
N ILE A 68 14.40 45.98 -4.05
CA ILE A 68 13.93 47.30 -3.57
C ILE A 68 12.67 47.74 -4.32
N ILE A 69 12.56 47.46 -5.62
CA ILE A 69 11.42 47.86 -6.46
C ILE A 69 10.26 46.83 -6.38
N GLY A 70 10.53 45.60 -5.94
CA GLY A 70 9.60 44.45 -5.98
C GLY A 70 8.67 44.28 -4.77
N ILE A 71 8.39 45.31 -3.98
CA ILE A 71 7.33 45.28 -2.94
C ILE A 71 6.33 46.41 -3.19
N SER A 72 5.53 46.25 -4.24
CA SER A 72 4.21 46.89 -4.37
C SER A 72 3.37 46.07 -5.34
N GLY A 73 2.20 45.64 -4.86
CA GLY A 73 1.52 44.44 -5.32
C GLY A 73 0.95 44.46 -6.73
N ILE A 74 1.01 43.28 -7.36
CA ILE A 74 0.05 42.80 -8.36
C ILE A 74 -0.14 41.30 -8.08
N GLY A 75 -1.39 40.91 -7.82
CA GLY A 75 -1.77 39.56 -7.43
C GLY A 75 -1.38 38.51 -8.47
N ARG A 76 -0.67 37.47 -8.03
CA ARG A 76 -0.61 36.20 -8.75
C ARG A 76 -1.75 35.32 -8.24
N PRO A 77 -2.56 34.68 -9.11
CA PRO A 77 -3.41 33.61 -8.66
C PRO A 77 -2.50 32.49 -8.16
N THR A 78 -2.39 32.38 -6.85
CA THR A 78 -1.85 31.19 -6.21
C THR A 78 -2.88 30.08 -6.45
N ALA A 79 -2.71 29.32 -7.53
CA ALA A 79 -3.07 27.92 -7.48
C ALA A 79 -2.19 27.30 -6.38
N ARG A 80 -2.67 27.41 -5.14
CA ARG A 80 -2.17 26.64 -4.01
C ARG A 80 -2.36 25.20 -4.47
N ALA A 81 -1.27 24.53 -4.84
CA ALA A 81 -1.29 23.08 -4.97
C ALA A 81 -1.88 22.58 -3.64
N ASN A 82 -3.12 22.12 -3.71
CA ASN A 82 -3.90 21.71 -2.57
C ASN A 82 -3.32 20.36 -2.15
N ARG A 83 -2.12 20.38 -1.55
CA ARG A 83 -1.55 19.21 -0.91
C ARG A 83 -2.35 19.07 0.37
N LEU A 84 -3.45 18.34 0.25
CA LEU A 84 -4.30 17.93 1.35
C LEU A 84 -3.38 17.42 2.45
N ALA A 85 -3.53 17.94 3.67
CA ALA A 85 -2.85 17.35 4.80
C ALA A 85 -3.31 15.88 4.92
N PRO A 86 -2.56 14.97 5.56
CA PRO A 86 -3.00 13.59 5.75
C PRO A 86 -4.40 13.50 6.37
N ARG A 87 -4.74 14.42 7.30
CA ARG A 87 -6.10 14.54 7.83
C ARG A 87 -7.12 14.93 6.75
N ASP A 88 -6.77 15.80 5.80
CA ASP A 88 -7.68 16.28 4.77
C ASP A 88 -7.89 15.22 3.68
N LEU A 89 -6.89 14.36 3.42
CA LEU A 89 -7.04 13.13 2.62
C LEU A 89 -7.98 12.12 3.30
N ILE A 90 -7.86 11.96 4.63
CA ILE A 90 -8.69 11.07 5.44
C ILE A 90 -10.14 11.59 5.53
N LEU A 91 -10.32 12.91 5.67
CA LEU A 91 -11.63 13.57 5.89
C LEU A 91 -12.41 13.90 4.61
N GLN A 92 -11.76 13.87 3.43
CA GLN A 92 -12.42 14.20 2.17
C GLN A 92 -13.58 13.26 1.81
N ALA A 93 -13.56 12.02 2.29
CA ALA A 93 -14.67 11.10 2.10
C ALA A 93 -15.80 11.31 3.11
N SER A 94 -15.51 11.86 4.30
CA SER A 94 -16.45 12.11 5.38
C SER A 94 -17.34 13.33 5.15
N THR A 95 -16.93 14.26 4.27
CA THR A 95 -17.63 15.54 4.06
C THR A 95 -19.04 15.41 3.48
N ASN A 96 -19.37 14.31 2.82
CA ASN A 96 -20.69 14.12 2.19
C ASN A 96 -21.80 13.76 3.20
N VAL A 97 -21.46 13.19 4.35
CA VAL A 97 -22.43 12.86 5.40
C VAL A 97 -22.72 14.08 6.28
N ALA A 98 -21.67 14.84 6.64
CA ALA A 98 -21.80 16.04 7.47
C ALA A 98 -22.57 17.20 6.80
N THR A 99 -22.57 17.28 5.46
CA THR A 99 -23.28 18.35 4.74
C THR A 99 -24.80 18.18 4.71
N ALA A 100 -25.31 16.97 4.90
CA ALA A 100 -26.75 16.71 4.95
C ALA A 100 -27.37 17.18 6.28
N GLU A 101 -26.69 16.95 7.40
CA GLU A 101 -27.18 17.31 8.75
C GLU A 101 -27.04 18.81 9.05
N TYR A 102 -26.02 19.48 8.48
CA TYR A 102 -25.81 20.92 8.72
C TYR A 102 -26.95 21.82 8.18
N ARG A 103 -27.77 21.33 7.24
CA ARG A 103 -28.93 22.07 6.73
C ARG A 103 -30.13 22.09 7.68
N ALA A 104 -30.13 21.31 8.76
CA ALA A 104 -31.29 21.10 9.63
C ALA A 104 -31.24 21.84 10.98
N GLY A 105 -30.21 22.64 11.27
CA GLY A 105 -30.12 23.36 12.56
C GLY A 105 -29.97 22.45 13.80
N VAL A 106 -29.67 21.17 13.59
CA VAL A 106 -29.33 20.21 14.64
C VAL A 106 -27.85 20.42 14.96
N ALA A 107 -27.51 20.68 16.23
CA ALA A 107 -26.12 20.69 16.66
C ALA A 107 -25.49 19.34 16.27
N PRO A 108 -24.31 19.32 15.62
CA PRO A 108 -23.70 18.06 15.20
C PRO A 108 -23.54 17.17 16.43
N THR A 109 -24.21 16.02 16.42
CA THR A 109 -24.00 15.03 17.48
C THR A 109 -22.61 14.49 17.25
N VAL A 110 -21.65 14.92 18.06
CA VAL A 110 -20.29 14.36 18.01
C VAL A 110 -20.42 12.91 18.44
N ILE A 111 -20.29 12.00 17.48
CA ILE A 111 -20.21 10.57 17.77
C ILE A 111 -18.80 10.33 18.32
N GLU A 112 -18.72 9.80 19.53
CA GLU A 112 -17.46 9.50 20.20
C GLU A 112 -17.16 8.00 20.17
N VAL A 113 -15.89 7.65 20.34
CA VAL A 113 -15.52 6.25 20.61
C VAL A 113 -16.08 5.88 21.98
N ALA A 114 -16.96 4.88 22.02
CA ALA A 114 -17.58 4.49 23.27
C ALA A 114 -16.52 4.01 24.28
N PRO A 115 -16.65 4.29 25.59
CA PRO A 115 -15.61 3.98 26.57
C PRO A 115 -15.13 2.51 26.55
N ARG A 116 -16.04 1.57 26.27
CA ARG A 116 -15.74 0.14 26.07
C ARG A 116 -14.68 -0.10 24.98
N PHE A 117 -14.76 0.64 23.89
CA PHE A 117 -13.96 0.46 22.69
C PHE A 117 -12.74 1.39 22.64
N ALA A 118 -12.59 2.32 23.57
CA ALA A 118 -11.55 3.35 23.51
C ALA A 118 -10.12 2.76 23.42
N ALA A 119 -9.79 1.81 24.30
CA ALA A 119 -8.48 1.15 24.25
C ALA A 119 -8.29 0.30 22.98
N ALA A 120 -9.34 -0.42 22.58
CA ALA A 120 -9.32 -1.24 21.38
C ALA A 120 -9.16 -0.39 20.11
N TYR A 121 -9.79 0.78 20.04
CA TYR A 121 -9.68 1.71 18.93
C TYR A 121 -8.23 2.11 18.69
N GLU A 122 -7.51 2.51 19.74
CA GLU A 122 -6.09 2.85 19.65
C GLU A 122 -5.23 1.63 19.24
N GLN A 123 -5.46 0.46 19.84
CA GLN A 123 -4.73 -0.78 19.50
C GLN A 123 -4.97 -1.24 18.06
N LEU A 124 -6.21 -1.09 17.58
CA LEU A 124 -6.63 -1.40 16.22
C LEU A 124 -6.26 -0.29 15.22
N GLY A 125 -5.43 0.69 15.61
CA GLY A 125 -4.80 1.68 14.73
C GLY A 125 -5.61 2.97 14.52
N GLY A 126 -6.62 3.19 15.36
CA GLY A 126 -7.34 4.45 15.52
C GLY A 126 -7.80 5.05 14.19
N LEU A 127 -7.62 6.37 14.06
CA LEU A 127 -8.10 7.14 12.91
C LEU A 127 -7.57 6.61 11.57
N ARG A 128 -6.33 6.09 11.54
CA ARG A 128 -5.69 5.64 10.30
C ARG A 128 -6.31 4.34 9.79
N ARG A 129 -6.66 3.39 10.68
CA ARG A 129 -7.19 2.07 10.28
C ARG A 129 -8.71 2.00 10.40
N LEU A 130 -9.30 2.54 11.45
CA LEU A 130 -10.75 2.47 11.68
C LEU A 130 -11.49 3.71 11.14
N GLY A 131 -10.83 4.88 11.12
CA GLY A 131 -11.50 6.14 10.81
C GLY A 131 -12.31 6.68 11.98
N LEU A 132 -13.13 7.70 11.73
CA LEU A 132 -14.00 8.26 12.76
C LEU A 132 -15.11 7.28 13.16
N PRO A 133 -15.59 7.31 14.42
CA PRO A 133 -16.79 6.58 14.80
C PRO A 133 -18.01 7.15 14.07
N ILE A 134 -18.87 6.28 13.55
CA ILE A 134 -20.08 6.63 12.80
C ILE A 134 -21.37 6.17 13.48
N SER A 135 -21.23 5.51 14.64
CA SER A 135 -22.35 5.07 15.48
C SER A 135 -21.95 5.10 16.96
N PRO A 136 -22.92 5.19 17.88
CA PRO A 136 -22.69 4.80 19.28
C PRO A 136 -22.38 3.29 19.38
N ALA A 137 -22.06 2.79 20.58
CA ALA A 137 -22.03 1.35 20.81
C ALA A 137 -23.44 0.75 20.64
N LEU A 138 -23.55 -0.33 19.89
CA LEU A 138 -24.77 -1.05 19.57
C LEU A 138 -24.66 -2.50 20.02
N PHE A 139 -25.80 -3.19 20.14
CA PHE A 139 -25.83 -4.62 20.37
C PHE A 139 -26.38 -5.34 19.14
N LEU A 140 -25.51 -6.06 18.41
CA LEU A 140 -25.84 -6.77 17.17
C LEU A 140 -25.46 -8.24 17.30
N ASN A 141 -26.38 -9.15 16.97
CA ASN A 141 -26.14 -10.59 16.96
C ASN A 141 -25.53 -11.15 18.27
N GLY A 142 -25.93 -10.58 19.41
CA GLY A 142 -25.41 -11.01 20.72
C GLY A 142 -24.07 -10.38 21.13
N ARG A 143 -23.54 -9.43 20.36
CA ARG A 143 -22.27 -8.75 20.64
C ARG A 143 -22.46 -7.25 20.79
N GLU A 144 -21.74 -6.64 21.71
CA GLU A 144 -21.55 -5.19 21.71
C GLU A 144 -20.60 -4.84 20.56
N VAL A 145 -20.95 -3.85 19.74
CA VAL A 145 -20.18 -3.42 18.57
C VAL A 145 -20.16 -1.91 18.46
N GLN A 146 -19.15 -1.35 17.80
CA GLN A 146 -19.20 0.04 17.35
C GLN A 146 -18.75 0.13 15.89
N TRP A 147 -19.50 0.87 15.08
CA TRP A 147 -19.14 1.17 13.70
C TRP A 147 -18.25 2.42 13.60
N PHE A 148 -17.24 2.29 12.75
CA PHE A 148 -16.32 3.33 12.32
C PHE A 148 -16.36 3.42 10.79
N GLU A 149 -15.80 4.47 10.21
CA GLU A 149 -15.85 4.69 8.74
C GLU A 149 -15.34 3.48 7.94
N ARG A 150 -14.29 2.81 8.40
CA ARG A 150 -13.61 1.73 7.65
C ARG A 150 -13.97 0.34 8.13
N ALA A 151 -14.57 0.19 9.31
CA ALA A 151 -14.76 -1.09 9.96
C ALA A 151 -15.85 -1.08 11.04
N ARG A 152 -16.30 -2.29 11.41
CA ARG A 152 -17.03 -2.54 12.67
C ARG A 152 -16.05 -3.17 13.66
N VAL A 153 -16.00 -2.70 14.90
CA VAL A 153 -15.27 -3.39 15.98
C VAL A 153 -16.28 -4.14 16.85
N GLU A 154 -16.01 -5.40 17.13
CA GLU A 154 -16.86 -6.32 17.89
C GLU A 154 -16.18 -6.68 19.21
N HIS A 155 -16.94 -6.66 20.30
CA HIS A 155 -16.49 -7.13 21.62
C HIS A 155 -16.78 -8.63 21.78
N TRP A 156 -15.77 -9.36 22.23
CA TRP A 156 -15.77 -10.80 22.50
C TRP A 156 -15.47 -11.00 23.99
N PRO A 157 -16.46 -10.82 24.88
CA PRO A 157 -16.25 -10.93 26.33
C PRO A 157 -15.74 -12.32 26.77
N GLU A 158 -16.05 -13.36 25.99
CA GLU A 158 -15.54 -14.72 26.18
C GLU A 158 -14.02 -14.84 25.97
N LEU A 159 -13.40 -13.83 25.32
CA LEU A 159 -11.97 -13.74 25.06
C LEU A 159 -11.31 -12.64 25.92
N ALA A 160 -11.96 -12.21 27.00
CA ALA A 160 -11.48 -11.12 27.85
C ALA A 160 -10.04 -11.33 28.32
N GLY A 161 -9.22 -10.27 28.22
CA GLY A 161 -7.80 -10.31 28.59
C GLY A 161 -6.89 -10.94 27.53
N THR A 162 -7.42 -11.36 26.38
CA THR A 162 -6.62 -11.81 25.23
C THR A 162 -6.52 -10.72 24.16
N PRO A 163 -5.56 -10.81 23.22
CA PRO A 163 -5.53 -9.93 22.04
C PRO A 163 -6.77 -10.02 21.12
N TYR A 164 -7.66 -10.98 21.35
CA TYR A 164 -8.85 -11.24 20.53
C TYR A 164 -10.15 -10.73 21.17
N GLU A 165 -10.08 -10.10 22.35
CA GLU A 165 -11.25 -9.52 23.01
C GLU A 165 -11.95 -8.49 22.13
N PHE A 166 -11.20 -7.72 21.34
CA PHE A 166 -11.75 -6.77 20.38
C PHE A 166 -11.24 -7.07 18.98
N GLN A 167 -12.17 -7.14 18.05
CA GLN A 167 -11.91 -7.69 16.73
C GLN A 167 -12.67 -6.91 15.67
N ILE A 168 -12.03 -6.65 14.53
CA ILE A 168 -12.74 -6.06 13.37
C ILE A 168 -13.75 -7.09 12.83
N GLY A 169 -15.00 -6.75 12.56
CA GLY A 169 -15.96 -7.67 11.95
C GLY A 169 -15.51 -8.14 10.56
N LEU A 170 -16.18 -9.14 10.00
CA LEU A 170 -15.92 -9.64 8.63
C LEU A 170 -16.50 -8.69 7.56
N VAL A 171 -16.25 -7.39 7.70
CA VAL A 171 -16.85 -6.33 6.86
C VAL A 171 -16.50 -6.48 5.38
N GLY A 172 -15.36 -7.11 5.06
CA GLY A 172 -15.02 -7.42 3.67
C GLY A 172 -15.90 -8.52 3.10
N VAL A 173 -16.08 -9.62 3.84
CA VAL A 173 -16.98 -10.73 3.47
C VAL A 173 -18.42 -10.23 3.32
N GLU A 174 -18.91 -9.46 4.31
CA GLU A 174 -20.28 -8.92 4.31
C GLU A 174 -20.51 -8.00 3.11
N TYR A 175 -19.57 -7.12 2.82
CA TYR A 175 -19.69 -6.16 1.72
C TYR A 175 -19.74 -6.85 0.36
N VAL A 176 -18.93 -7.89 0.15
CA VAL A 176 -18.89 -8.61 -1.13
C VAL A 176 -19.85 -9.79 -1.20
N ALA A 177 -20.71 -9.99 -0.19
CA ALA A 177 -21.67 -11.10 -0.17
C ALA A 177 -22.50 -11.17 -1.46
N GLY A 178 -22.48 -12.32 -2.12
CA GLY A 178 -23.13 -12.54 -3.42
C GLY A 178 -22.30 -12.15 -4.66
N ARG A 179 -21.09 -11.59 -4.49
CA ARG A 179 -20.12 -11.43 -5.58
C ARG A 179 -19.30 -12.71 -5.73
N THR A 180 -18.95 -13.05 -6.97
CA THR A 180 -17.98 -14.11 -7.28
C THR A 180 -16.75 -13.48 -7.89
N PHE A 181 -15.58 -13.76 -7.31
CA PHE A 181 -14.29 -13.33 -7.84
C PHE A 181 -13.61 -14.50 -8.54
N LEU A 182 -13.02 -14.23 -9.70
CA LEU A 182 -12.23 -15.22 -10.43
C LEU A 182 -10.95 -15.51 -9.64
N ARG A 183 -10.78 -16.76 -9.25
CA ARG A 183 -9.55 -17.23 -8.59
C ARG A 183 -8.42 -17.34 -9.61
N PRO A 184 -7.20 -16.89 -9.27
CA PRO A 184 -6.03 -17.20 -10.07
C PRO A 184 -5.73 -18.71 -10.03
N GLU A 185 -4.95 -19.20 -10.98
CA GLU A 185 -4.33 -20.52 -10.86
C GLU A 185 -3.44 -20.54 -9.59
N PRO A 186 -3.39 -21.66 -8.85
CA PRO A 186 -2.49 -21.77 -7.70
C PRO A 186 -1.04 -21.48 -8.07
N PHE A 187 -0.32 -20.79 -7.19
CA PHE A 187 1.09 -20.45 -7.39
C PHE A 187 1.87 -20.54 -6.07
N GLU A 188 3.18 -20.73 -6.20
CA GLU A 188 4.09 -20.77 -5.06
C GLU A 188 4.34 -19.38 -4.48
N SER A 189 4.36 -19.29 -3.14
CA SER A 189 4.73 -18.05 -2.45
C SER A 189 6.22 -17.73 -2.67
N ARG A 190 6.53 -16.45 -2.86
CA ARG A 190 7.89 -15.94 -3.06
C ARG A 190 8.03 -14.52 -2.50
N PRO A 191 9.24 -13.95 -2.33
CA PRO A 191 9.38 -12.59 -1.85
C PRO A 191 8.53 -11.60 -2.66
N GLY A 192 7.69 -10.81 -1.97
CA GLY A 192 6.78 -9.86 -2.60
C GLY A 192 5.46 -10.43 -3.14
N LEU A 193 5.19 -11.73 -2.99
CA LEU A 193 3.96 -12.38 -3.42
C LEU A 193 3.62 -13.60 -2.54
N ARG A 194 2.46 -13.59 -1.89
CA ARG A 194 2.02 -14.68 -0.99
C ARG A 194 0.71 -15.28 -1.46
N TYR A 195 0.66 -16.60 -1.59
CA TYR A 195 -0.53 -17.40 -1.88
C TYR A 195 -1.16 -17.94 -0.59
N PHE A 196 -2.49 -17.98 -0.54
CA PHE A 196 -3.26 -18.52 0.57
C PHE A 196 -4.20 -19.64 0.06
N PRO A 197 -3.88 -20.92 0.33
CA PRO A 197 -4.71 -22.04 -0.11
C PRO A 197 -6.12 -22.03 0.52
N GLU A 198 -6.31 -21.37 1.66
CA GLU A 198 -7.58 -21.26 2.37
C GLU A 198 -8.67 -20.57 1.53
N THR A 199 -8.28 -19.58 0.72
CA THR A 199 -9.20 -18.82 -0.14
C THR A 199 -8.91 -19.00 -1.62
N GLY A 200 -7.73 -19.51 -1.97
CA GLY A 200 -7.25 -19.65 -3.34
C GLY A 200 -6.84 -18.31 -3.97
N PHE A 201 -6.63 -17.28 -3.17
CA PHE A 201 -6.13 -15.97 -3.60
C PHE A 201 -4.73 -15.72 -3.06
N GLY A 202 -4.06 -14.71 -3.61
CA GLY A 202 -2.82 -14.20 -3.04
C GLY A 202 -2.78 -12.70 -2.99
N VAL A 203 -1.78 -12.19 -2.30
CA VAL A 203 -1.51 -10.77 -2.11
C VAL A 203 -0.07 -10.48 -2.49
N GLY A 204 0.16 -9.38 -3.20
CA GLY A 204 1.50 -9.02 -3.69
C GLY A 204 1.80 -7.53 -3.55
N GLY A 205 3.05 -7.17 -3.88
CA GLY A 205 3.48 -5.79 -4.00
C GLY A 205 3.18 -4.92 -2.79
N LEU A 206 2.65 -3.72 -3.03
CA LEU A 206 2.34 -2.75 -1.98
C LEU A 206 1.23 -3.23 -1.04
N PHE A 207 0.31 -4.07 -1.50
CA PHE A 207 -0.74 -4.63 -0.65
C PHE A 207 -0.18 -5.69 0.29
N LEU A 208 0.76 -6.53 -0.15
CA LEU A 208 1.44 -7.49 0.74
C LEU A 208 2.25 -6.75 1.79
N GLN A 209 3.03 -5.73 1.38
CA GLN A 209 3.81 -4.91 2.31
C GLN A 209 2.90 -4.26 3.37
N PHE A 210 1.81 -3.62 2.93
CA PHE A 210 0.87 -3.00 3.86
C PHE A 210 0.22 -4.03 4.79
N TRP A 211 -0.18 -5.20 4.26
CA TRP A 211 -0.77 -6.27 5.05
C TRP A 211 0.19 -6.74 6.15
N GLU A 212 1.45 -7.03 5.81
CA GLU A 212 2.47 -7.51 6.74
C GLU A 212 2.80 -6.45 7.82
N GLU A 213 2.96 -5.19 7.43
CA GLU A 213 3.29 -4.08 8.34
C GLU A 213 2.13 -3.70 9.29
N ASN A 214 0.89 -4.04 8.94
CA ASN A 214 -0.30 -3.61 9.70
C ASN A 214 -1.04 -4.77 10.37
N GLY A 215 -0.31 -5.83 10.78
CA GLY A 215 -0.81 -6.91 11.63
C GLY A 215 -1.33 -8.15 10.88
N GLY A 216 -1.24 -8.14 9.55
CA GLY A 216 -1.49 -9.28 8.68
C GLY A 216 -2.82 -9.98 8.95
N LEU A 217 -2.73 -11.31 9.12
CA LEU A 217 -3.89 -12.19 9.21
C LEU A 217 -4.83 -11.78 10.35
N MET A 218 -4.29 -11.36 11.48
CA MET A 218 -5.09 -10.98 12.64
C MET A 218 -5.88 -9.68 12.42
N SER A 219 -5.35 -8.77 11.61
CA SER A 219 -6.00 -7.48 11.35
C SER A 219 -6.96 -7.53 10.16
N PHE A 220 -6.59 -8.25 9.10
CA PHE A 220 -7.30 -8.18 7.81
C PHE A 220 -7.96 -9.49 7.39
N GLY A 221 -7.54 -10.62 7.97
CA GLY A 221 -7.89 -11.95 7.48
C GLY A 221 -7.23 -12.29 6.15
N TYR A 222 -7.73 -13.33 5.51
CA TYR A 222 -7.26 -13.79 4.20
C TYR A 222 -7.73 -12.88 3.06
N PRO A 223 -6.98 -12.79 1.95
CA PRO A 223 -7.49 -12.17 0.73
C PRO A 223 -8.66 -13.00 0.19
N ILE A 224 -9.74 -12.33 -0.22
CA ILE A 224 -10.95 -12.96 -0.78
C ILE A 224 -11.23 -12.53 -2.23
N SER A 225 -10.31 -11.76 -2.82
CA SER A 225 -10.31 -11.40 -4.24
C SER A 225 -8.87 -11.30 -4.75
N ALA A 226 -8.71 -11.29 -6.08
CA ALA A 226 -7.52 -10.75 -6.71
C ALA A 226 -7.51 -9.21 -6.59
N GLU A 227 -6.40 -8.59 -6.98
CA GLU A 227 -6.31 -7.15 -7.24
C GLU A 227 -7.10 -6.75 -8.48
N PHE A 228 -7.89 -5.66 -8.41
CA PHE A 228 -8.65 -5.14 -9.55
C PHE A 228 -8.97 -3.65 -9.48
N ASP A 229 -9.36 -3.05 -10.61
CA ASP A 229 -9.80 -1.66 -10.63
C ASP A 229 -11.31 -1.55 -10.37
N GLU A 230 -11.70 -0.73 -9.39
CA GLU A 230 -13.08 -0.48 -9.00
C GLU A 230 -13.38 1.02 -9.03
N VAL A 231 -14.50 1.40 -9.65
CA VAL A 231 -14.97 2.79 -9.70
C VAL A 231 -15.95 3.03 -8.56
N GLN A 232 -15.56 3.84 -7.57
CA GLN A 232 -16.38 4.16 -6.41
C GLN A 232 -17.60 5.03 -6.82
N PRO A 233 -18.63 5.14 -5.95
CA PRO A 233 -19.82 5.95 -6.24
C PRO A 233 -19.54 7.43 -6.53
N ASP A 234 -18.41 7.97 -6.06
CA ASP A 234 -17.94 9.33 -6.34
C ASP A 234 -17.25 9.49 -7.72
N GLY A 235 -17.15 8.41 -8.48
CA GLY A 235 -16.54 8.36 -9.81
C GLY A 235 -15.02 8.14 -9.81
N ARG A 236 -14.37 8.03 -8.65
CA ARG A 236 -12.93 7.75 -8.58
C ARG A 236 -12.66 6.28 -8.81
N ALA A 237 -11.64 5.97 -9.61
CA ALA A 237 -11.16 4.61 -9.81
C ALA A 237 -9.95 4.33 -8.91
N PHE A 238 -9.98 3.20 -8.21
CA PHE A 238 -8.85 2.71 -7.42
C PHE A 238 -8.52 1.28 -7.81
N ARG A 239 -7.24 0.94 -7.75
CA ARG A 239 -6.82 -0.45 -7.63
C ARG A 239 -7.16 -0.91 -6.22
N VAL A 240 -7.95 -1.98 -6.11
CA VAL A 240 -8.45 -2.52 -4.84
C VAL A 240 -8.17 -4.01 -4.70
N GLN A 241 -8.16 -4.49 -3.47
CA GLN A 241 -8.25 -5.90 -3.13
C GLN A 241 -9.08 -6.07 -1.87
N TYR A 242 -9.96 -7.07 -1.87
CA TYR A 242 -10.77 -7.43 -0.71
C TYR A 242 -10.08 -8.49 0.14
N PHE A 243 -10.14 -8.28 1.45
CA PHE A 243 -9.77 -9.22 2.49
C PHE A 243 -11.00 -9.51 3.33
N GLU A 244 -10.98 -10.52 4.19
CA GLU A 244 -12.13 -10.87 5.02
C GLU A 244 -12.64 -9.69 5.87
N ARG A 245 -11.73 -8.84 6.36
CA ARG A 245 -12.01 -7.78 7.35
C ARG A 245 -11.77 -6.37 6.81
N ALA A 246 -11.41 -6.22 5.53
CA ALA A 246 -11.10 -4.91 4.95
C ALA A 246 -11.14 -4.92 3.41
N ARG A 247 -11.17 -3.72 2.82
CA ARG A 247 -10.80 -3.47 1.42
C ARG A 247 -9.56 -2.59 1.41
N PHE A 248 -8.53 -2.98 0.67
CA PHE A 248 -7.37 -2.14 0.44
C PHE A 248 -7.59 -1.33 -0.83
N GLU A 249 -7.14 -0.09 -0.82
CA GLU A 249 -7.22 0.86 -1.93
C GLU A 249 -5.83 1.45 -2.16
N LEU A 250 -5.36 1.41 -3.40
CA LEU A 250 -4.13 2.06 -3.82
C LEU A 250 -4.43 3.51 -4.20
N HIS A 251 -3.70 4.45 -3.58
CA HIS A 251 -3.78 5.89 -3.78
C HIS A 251 -2.48 6.41 -4.41
N PRO A 252 -2.36 6.44 -5.76
CA PRO A 252 -1.16 6.91 -6.44
C PRO A 252 -0.79 8.35 -6.10
N GLU A 253 -1.78 9.19 -5.77
CA GLU A 253 -1.59 10.56 -5.32
C GLU A 253 -0.78 10.67 -4.00
N ALA A 254 -0.75 9.59 -3.23
CA ALA A 254 -0.03 9.47 -1.96
C ALA A 254 1.28 8.66 -2.09
N ALA A 255 1.78 8.44 -3.31
CA ALA A 255 3.01 7.71 -3.55
C ALA A 255 4.20 8.28 -2.76
N GLY A 256 5.03 7.38 -2.21
CA GLY A 256 6.16 7.73 -1.35
C GLY A 256 5.78 8.09 0.09
N THR A 257 4.51 7.93 0.47
CA THR A 257 4.04 8.12 1.85
C THR A 257 3.47 6.82 2.41
N PRO A 258 3.31 6.70 3.75
CA PRO A 258 2.61 5.58 4.37
C PRO A 258 1.11 5.47 4.01
N TYR A 259 0.56 6.43 3.25
CA TYR A 259 -0.85 6.50 2.85
C TYR A 259 -1.08 6.08 1.38
N VAL A 260 -0.06 5.52 0.72
CA VAL A 260 -0.19 4.98 -0.64
C VAL A 260 -1.16 3.80 -0.69
N VAL A 261 -1.27 3.03 0.41
CA VAL A 261 -2.35 2.05 0.61
C VAL A 261 -3.21 2.54 1.77
N GLN A 262 -4.52 2.58 1.55
CA GLN A 262 -5.50 2.95 2.57
C GLN A 262 -6.59 1.88 2.66
N LEU A 263 -7.31 1.88 3.78
CA LEU A 263 -8.48 1.02 3.93
C LEU A 263 -9.73 1.75 3.45
N GLY A 264 -10.51 1.06 2.63
CA GLY A 264 -11.78 1.52 2.11
C GLY A 264 -12.83 1.65 3.21
N LEU A 265 -13.86 2.45 2.92
CA LEU A 265 -14.91 2.86 3.88
C LEU A 265 -16.01 1.80 4.03
N LEU A 266 -15.61 0.55 4.27
CA LEU A 266 -16.57 -0.56 4.34
C LEU A 266 -17.52 -0.45 5.54
N GLY A 267 -17.08 0.19 6.63
CA GLY A 267 -17.92 0.43 7.79
C GLY A 267 -19.06 1.40 7.47
N SER A 268 -18.76 2.55 6.86
CA SER A 268 -19.77 3.49 6.36
C SER A 268 -20.70 2.82 5.35
N ALA A 269 -20.13 2.11 4.38
CA ALA A 269 -20.92 1.53 3.30
C ALA A 269 -21.90 0.46 3.80
N LEU A 270 -21.51 -0.36 4.78
CA LEU A 270 -22.40 -1.35 5.40
C LEU A 270 -23.41 -0.71 6.35
N TYR A 271 -22.98 0.24 7.19
CA TYR A 271 -23.85 0.87 8.18
C TYR A 271 -24.97 1.70 7.54
N PHE A 272 -24.66 2.46 6.49
CA PHE A 272 -25.63 3.28 5.78
C PHE A 272 -26.31 2.57 4.60
N GLY A 273 -25.92 1.32 4.30
CA GLY A 273 -26.48 0.54 3.19
C GLY A 273 -26.17 1.17 1.83
N GLU A 274 -24.96 1.69 1.64
CA GLU A 274 -24.56 2.36 0.41
C GLU A 274 -24.57 1.40 -0.79
N PRO A 275 -24.95 1.88 -1.99
CA PRO A 275 -24.87 1.07 -3.20
C PRO A 275 -23.45 0.60 -3.44
N ARG A 276 -23.30 -0.67 -3.80
CA ARG A 276 -21.98 -1.21 -4.13
C ARG A 276 -21.55 -0.71 -5.51
N PRO A 277 -20.30 -0.27 -5.68
CA PRO A 277 -19.78 0.21 -6.94
C PRO A 277 -19.79 -0.87 -8.03
N GLN A 278 -19.80 -0.42 -9.29
CA GLN A 278 -19.67 -1.32 -10.43
C GLN A 278 -18.25 -1.87 -10.48
N THR A 279 -18.14 -3.20 -10.42
CA THR A 279 -16.87 -3.88 -10.56
C THR A 279 -16.58 -4.11 -12.03
N VAL A 280 -15.49 -3.55 -12.55
CA VAL A 280 -14.88 -4.08 -13.76
C VAL A 280 -13.99 -5.24 -13.31
N GLN A 281 -14.52 -6.47 -13.33
CA GLN A 281 -13.69 -7.62 -12.99
C GLN A 281 -12.55 -7.69 -14.00
N PRO A 282 -11.28 -7.68 -13.55
CA PRO A 282 -10.17 -7.86 -14.45
C PRO A 282 -10.18 -9.34 -14.82
N ARG A 283 -9.73 -9.62 -16.04
CA ARG A 283 -9.19 -10.95 -16.28
C ARG A 283 -8.07 -11.15 -15.26
N PRO A 284 -8.06 -12.26 -14.49
CA PRO A 284 -6.92 -12.59 -13.65
C PRO A 284 -5.67 -12.43 -14.52
N THR A 285 -4.79 -11.51 -14.14
CA THR A 285 -3.51 -11.43 -14.83
C THR A 285 -2.83 -12.76 -14.50
N PRO A 286 -2.37 -13.55 -15.48
CA PRO A 286 -1.53 -14.68 -15.19
C PRO A 286 -0.41 -14.17 -14.29
N VAL A 287 -0.29 -14.76 -13.11
CA VAL A 287 0.87 -14.54 -12.26
C VAL A 287 2.09 -14.86 -13.14
N PRO A 288 3.07 -13.96 -13.29
CA PRO A 288 4.28 -14.28 -14.04
C PRO A 288 5.06 -15.41 -13.35
#